data_AF-K1LN26-F1
#
_entry.id   AF-K1LN26-F1
#
_cell.length_a   1.000
_cell.length_b   1.000
_cell.length_c   1.000
_cell.angle_alpha   90.00
_cell.angle_beta   90.00
_cell.angle_gamma   90.00
#
_symmetry.space_group_name_H-M   'P 1'
#
loop_
_entity.id
_entity.type
_entity.pdbx_description
1 polymer ?
#
loop_
_entity_poly.entity_id
_entity_poly.type
_entity_poly.pdbx_seq_one_letter_code
_entity_poly.pdbx_strand_id
1 'polypeptide(L)'
;MKYRCYNDFKLVKETETDGFIYGEITNHFYYENGEACISGDGFVQAPDGSRAGIIWGLAKEPSISVCIEPEVDRWGVYEIDFIKPIKTMDDLLLNFRTVLPLLKEAYKNAYSK
;
A
#
# COMPACT_ATOMS: atom_id res chain seq x y z
N MET A 1 -8.16 9.68 21.57
CA MET A 1 -7.58 9.60 20.21
C MET A 1 -7.57 8.12 19.83
N LYS A 2 -8.27 7.72 18.76
CA LYS A 2 -8.33 6.31 18.35
C LYS A 2 -6.91 5.90 17.93
N TYR A 3 -6.36 4.84 18.53
CA TYR A 3 -5.08 4.27 18.09
C TYR A 3 -5.22 3.87 16.62
N ARG A 4 -4.23 4.20 15.80
CA ARG A 4 -4.23 3.94 14.36
C ARG A 4 -2.90 3.28 14.02
N CYS A 5 -2.94 2.16 13.29
CA CYS A 5 -1.73 1.53 12.81
C CYS A 5 -0.91 2.52 11.96
N TYR A 6 0.43 2.41 12.03
CA TYR A 6 1.36 3.17 11.20
C TYR A 6 1.33 4.70 11.40
N ASN A 7 0.99 5.19 12.59
CA ASN A 7 0.87 6.64 12.84
C ASN A 7 2.18 7.42 12.66
N ASP A 8 3.32 6.77 12.88
CA ASP A 8 4.64 7.41 12.76
C ASP A 8 5.16 7.45 11.32
N PHE A 9 4.42 6.84 10.38
CA PHE A 9 4.79 6.76 8.98
C PHE A 9 4.03 7.78 8.13
N LYS A 10 4.69 8.26 7.08
CA LYS A 10 4.19 9.33 6.22
C LYS A 10 3.19 8.79 5.20
N LEU A 11 2.17 9.60 4.91
CA LEU A 11 1.33 9.41 3.73
C LEU A 11 1.98 10.12 2.54
N VAL A 12 2.03 9.43 1.39
CA VAL A 12 2.49 10.00 0.12
C VAL A 12 1.29 10.60 -0.59
N LYS A 13 1.04 11.89 -0.36
CA LYS A 13 -0.21 12.57 -0.77
C LYS A 13 -0.46 12.56 -2.27
N GLU A 14 0.59 12.52 -3.07
CA GLU A 14 0.57 12.44 -4.52
C GLU A 14 -0.17 11.17 -5.00
N THR A 15 -0.15 10.09 -4.21
CA THR A 15 -0.81 8.83 -4.53
C THR A 15 -2.33 8.86 -4.33
N GLU A 16 -2.87 9.93 -3.73
CA GLU A 16 -4.30 10.02 -3.43
C GLU A 16 -5.15 9.75 -4.66
N THR A 17 -5.97 8.70 -4.59
CA THR A 17 -6.86 8.27 -5.66
C THR A 17 -8.14 7.72 -5.02
N ASP A 18 -9.29 8.35 -5.30
CA ASP A 18 -10.60 8.01 -4.72
C ASP A 18 -10.62 7.96 -3.19
N GLY A 19 -9.85 8.85 -2.53
CA GLY A 19 -9.71 8.93 -1.08
C GLY A 19 -8.79 7.87 -0.45
N PHE A 20 -8.23 6.96 -1.25
CA PHE A 20 -7.18 6.04 -0.80
C PHE A 20 -5.81 6.67 -0.99
N ILE A 21 -4.93 6.52 -0.01
CA ILE A 21 -3.59 7.11 -0.02
C ILE A 21 -2.56 6.06 0.41
N TYR A 22 -1.49 5.92 -0.34
CA TYR A 22 -0.35 5.08 0.04
C TYR A 22 0.43 5.72 1.19
N GLY A 23 0.90 4.87 2.10
CA GLY A 23 1.74 5.22 3.21
C GLY A 23 3.08 4.49 3.12
N GLU A 24 4.16 5.23 3.33
CA GLU A 24 5.52 4.76 3.11
C GLU A 24 6.13 4.25 4.43
N ILE A 25 6.56 2.98 4.44
CA ILE A 25 7.34 2.38 5.53
C ILE A 25 8.79 2.20 5.06
N THR A 26 8.99 1.49 3.94
CA THR A 26 10.28 1.44 3.25
C THR A 26 10.50 2.73 2.46
N ASN A 27 11.65 3.38 2.63
CA ASN A 27 12.02 4.54 1.82
C ASN A 27 12.44 4.10 0.41
N HIS A 28 11.53 4.24 -0.55
CA HIS A 28 11.69 3.73 -1.91
C HIS A 28 12.80 4.42 -2.70
N PHE A 29 13.22 5.62 -2.28
CA PHE A 29 14.19 6.46 -2.99
C PHE A 29 15.60 6.40 -2.39
N TYR A 30 15.79 5.61 -1.33
CA TYR A 30 17.08 5.44 -0.65
C TYR A 30 17.75 4.11 -1.02
N TYR A 31 17.96 3.87 -2.31
CA TYR A 31 18.81 2.77 -2.77
C TYR A 31 20.19 3.31 -3.13
N GLU A 32 21.22 2.79 -2.45
CA GLU A 32 22.62 3.10 -2.73
C GLU A 32 22.88 2.85 -4.23
N ASN A 33 23.50 3.82 -4.90
CA ASN A 33 23.84 3.80 -6.34
C ASN A 33 22.69 4.03 -7.35
N GLY A 34 21.51 4.47 -6.92
CA GLY A 34 20.44 4.90 -7.84
C GLY A 34 19.70 3.76 -8.55
N GLU A 35 19.77 2.57 -7.96
CA GLU A 35 18.97 1.41 -8.34
C GLU A 35 17.49 1.62 -8.01
N ALA A 36 16.61 0.91 -8.71
CA ALA A 36 15.18 0.97 -8.45
C ALA A 36 14.80 0.02 -7.31
N CYS A 37 13.87 0.44 -6.47
CA CYS A 37 13.28 -0.37 -5.42
C CYS A 37 12.41 -1.48 -6.04
N ILE A 38 12.66 -2.74 -5.66
CA ILE A 38 11.95 -3.92 -6.20
C ILE A 38 11.10 -4.66 -5.17
N SER A 39 11.17 -4.27 -3.90
CA SER A 39 10.32 -4.79 -2.83
C SER A 39 10.34 -3.86 -1.63
N GLY A 40 9.34 -3.98 -0.78
CA GLY A 40 9.31 -3.24 0.48
C GLY A 40 8.00 -3.38 1.23
N ASP A 41 7.88 -2.57 2.27
CA ASP A 41 6.71 -2.47 3.11
C ASP A 41 6.06 -1.09 2.95
N GLY A 42 4.75 -1.06 3.14
CA GLY A 42 3.96 0.15 3.17
C GLY A 42 2.63 -0.08 3.89
N PHE A 43 1.74 0.89 3.73
CA PHE A 43 0.36 0.74 4.14
C PHE A 43 -0.52 1.53 3.19
N VAL A 44 -1.83 1.32 3.28
CA VAL A 44 -2.82 2.14 2.58
C VAL A 44 -3.81 2.67 3.58
N GLN A 45 -4.11 3.96 3.48
CA GLN A 45 -5.19 4.60 4.21
C GLN A 45 -6.43 4.67 3.31
N ALA A 46 -7.56 4.20 3.82
CA ALA A 46 -8.85 4.28 3.17
C ALA A 46 -9.56 5.63 3.43
N PRO A 47 -10.65 5.95 2.72
CA PRO A 47 -11.35 7.23 2.86
C PRO A 47 -11.91 7.51 4.26
N ASP A 48 -12.24 6.46 5.02
CA ASP A 48 -12.69 6.56 6.41
C ASP A 48 -11.54 6.79 7.41
N GLY A 49 -10.30 6.82 6.93
CA GLY A 49 -9.08 6.98 7.72
C GLY A 49 -8.55 5.68 8.36
N SER A 50 -9.23 4.55 8.16
CA SER A 50 -8.74 3.22 8.53
C SER A 50 -7.58 2.79 7.61
N ARG A 51 -6.77 1.82 8.05
CA ARG A 51 -5.53 1.45 7.35
C ARG A 51 -5.38 -0.06 7.21
N ALA A 52 -4.64 -0.50 6.21
CA ALA A 52 -4.12 -1.86 6.09
C ALA A 52 -2.62 -1.83 5.78
N GLY A 53 -1.91 -2.85 6.27
CA GLY A 53 -0.51 -3.05 5.91
C GLY A 53 -0.38 -3.60 4.49
N ILE A 54 0.74 -3.27 3.85
CA ILE A 54 1.12 -3.76 2.53
C ILE A 54 2.55 -4.29 2.62
N ILE A 55 2.74 -5.53 2.20
CA ILE A 55 4.04 -6.09 1.83
C ILE A 55 4.01 -6.16 0.31
N TRP A 56 5.05 -5.73 -0.39
CA TRP A 56 5.02 -5.72 -1.84
C TRP A 56 6.32 -6.18 -2.49
N GLY A 57 6.16 -6.83 -3.64
CA GLY A 57 7.23 -7.24 -4.54
C GLY A 57 6.89 -6.90 -6.00
N LEU A 58 7.58 -7.55 -6.93
CA LEU A 58 7.34 -7.38 -8.36
C LEU A 58 6.82 -8.66 -9.02
N ALA A 59 5.78 -8.50 -9.84
CA ALA A 59 5.34 -9.52 -10.78
C ALA A 59 4.95 -8.89 -12.13
N LYS A 60 4.55 -9.74 -13.08
CA LYS A 60 4.10 -9.29 -14.41
C LYS A 60 2.71 -8.65 -14.37
N GLU A 61 1.86 -9.13 -13.46
CA GLU A 61 0.47 -8.71 -13.31
C GLU A 61 0.24 -8.29 -11.86
N PRO A 62 -0.64 -7.31 -11.59
CA PRO A 62 -0.97 -6.95 -10.23
C PRO A 62 -1.73 -8.08 -9.54
N SER A 63 -1.34 -8.36 -8.30
CA SER A 63 -2.00 -9.37 -7.49
C SER A 63 -2.19 -8.86 -6.06
N ILE A 64 -3.10 -9.51 -5.33
CA ILE A 64 -3.29 -9.30 -3.91
C ILE A 64 -3.55 -10.65 -3.24
N SER A 65 -2.97 -10.85 -2.07
CA SER A 65 -3.32 -11.95 -1.18
C SER A 65 -3.36 -11.48 0.27
N VAL A 66 -4.13 -12.18 1.10
CA VAL A 66 -4.25 -11.85 2.53
C VAL A 66 -3.09 -12.50 3.28
N CYS A 67 -2.25 -11.70 3.94
CA CYS A 67 -1.25 -12.19 4.90
C CYS A 67 -1.82 -12.28 6.32
N ILE A 68 -2.54 -11.23 6.73
CA ILE A 68 -3.22 -11.15 8.03
C ILE A 68 -4.64 -10.66 7.78
N GLU A 69 -5.62 -11.42 8.30
CA GLU A 69 -7.04 -11.06 8.26
C GLU A 69 -7.31 -9.71 8.96
N PRO A 70 -8.48 -9.08 8.72
CA PRO A 70 -8.86 -7.85 9.40
C PRO A 70 -8.83 -7.97 10.93
N GLU A 71 -8.31 -6.95 11.59
CA GLU A 71 -8.23 -6.82 13.05
C GLU A 71 -8.90 -5.51 13.51
N VAL A 72 -8.97 -5.28 14.82
CA VAL A 72 -9.69 -4.12 15.40
C VAL A 72 -9.11 -2.77 14.96
N ASP A 73 -7.83 -2.71 14.61
CA ASP A 73 -7.09 -1.48 14.32
C ASP A 73 -6.60 -1.36 12.87
N ARG A 74 -6.83 -2.38 12.04
CA ARG A 74 -6.53 -2.41 10.61
C ARG A 74 -7.43 -3.37 9.84
N TRP A 75 -7.79 -3.02 8.62
CA TRP A 75 -8.63 -3.88 7.77
C TRP A 75 -7.87 -5.02 7.07
N GLY A 76 -6.63 -5.30 7.50
CA GLY A 76 -5.82 -6.44 7.06
C GLY A 76 -4.35 -6.10 6.87
N VAL A 77 -3.55 -7.12 6.53
CA VAL A 77 -2.23 -6.97 5.91
C VAL A 77 -2.22 -7.80 4.65
N TYR A 78 -1.77 -7.20 3.56
CA TYR A 78 -1.83 -7.80 2.23
C TYR A 78 -0.45 -7.87 1.61
N GLU A 79 -0.17 -8.99 0.95
CA GLU A 79 0.93 -9.09 0.00
C GLU A 79 0.38 -8.69 -1.37
N ILE A 80 1.04 -7.75 -2.03
CA ILE A 80 0.66 -7.29 -3.36
C ILE A 80 1.85 -7.36 -4.32
N ASP A 81 1.54 -7.53 -5.60
CA ASP A 81 2.53 -7.41 -6.66
C ASP A 81 2.40 -6.08 -7.38
N PHE A 82 3.48 -5.30 -7.37
CA PHE A 82 3.67 -4.18 -8.28
C PHE A 82 4.20 -4.65 -9.62
N ILE A 83 3.92 -3.87 -10.67
CA ILE A 83 4.30 -4.23 -12.04
C ILE A 83 5.56 -3.54 -12.52
N LYS A 84 6.08 -2.59 -11.74
CA LYS A 84 7.24 -1.78 -12.10
C LYS A 84 8.15 -1.54 -10.89
N PRO A 85 9.49 -1.65 -11.02
CA PRO A 85 10.39 -1.14 -10.00
C PRO A 85 10.15 0.36 -9.72
N ILE A 86 10.23 0.77 -8.46
CA ILE A 86 10.04 2.17 -8.06
C ILE A 86 11.38 2.90 -8.11
N LYS A 87 11.51 3.89 -8.99
CA LYS A 87 12.66 4.79 -9.04
C LYS A 87 12.26 6.25 -8.87
N THR A 88 11.04 6.58 -9.29
CA THR A 88 10.49 7.93 -9.30
C THR A 88 9.10 7.93 -8.66
N MET A 89 8.60 9.12 -8.33
CA MET A 89 7.22 9.26 -7.85
C MET A 89 6.21 8.73 -8.88
N ASP A 90 6.45 8.92 -10.18
CA ASP A 90 5.58 8.43 -11.24
C ASP A 90 5.47 6.90 -11.25
N ASP A 91 6.56 6.20 -10.89
CA ASP A 91 6.53 4.73 -10.77
C ASP A 91 5.65 4.28 -9.61
N LEU A 92 5.75 4.96 -8.45
CA LEU A 92 4.90 4.70 -7.30
C LEU A 92 3.42 5.01 -7.63
N LEU A 93 3.13 6.12 -8.31
CA LEU A 93 1.79 6.47 -8.76
C LEU A 93 1.20 5.42 -9.68
N LEU A 94 1.97 4.96 -10.67
CA LEU A 94 1.55 3.90 -11.60
C LEU A 94 1.25 2.62 -10.84
N ASN A 95 2.17 2.16 -10.00
CA ASN A 95 2.02 0.92 -9.25
C ASN A 95 0.80 0.96 -8.32
N PHE A 96 0.68 2.01 -7.50
CA PHE A 96 -0.41 2.14 -6.55
C PHE A 96 -1.77 2.17 -7.25
N ARG A 97 -1.91 2.94 -8.33
CA ARG A 97 -3.16 2.99 -9.11
C ARG A 97 -3.49 1.67 -9.79
N THR A 98 -2.48 0.92 -10.21
CA THR A 98 -2.66 -0.40 -10.82
C THR A 98 -3.26 -1.41 -9.83
N VAL A 99 -2.77 -1.43 -8.59
CA VAL A 99 -3.27 -2.36 -7.55
C VAL A 99 -4.52 -1.85 -6.83
N LEU A 100 -4.85 -0.56 -6.94
CA LEU A 100 -5.92 0.07 -6.16
C LEU A 100 -7.30 -0.59 -6.32
N PRO A 101 -7.73 -1.07 -7.51
CA PRO A 101 -8.99 -1.82 -7.62
C PRO A 101 -9.04 -3.04 -6.69
N LEU A 102 -7.93 -3.79 -6.59
CA LEU A 102 -7.81 -4.96 -5.73
C LEU A 102 -7.86 -4.58 -4.25
N LEU A 103 -7.17 -3.50 -3.87
CA LEU A 103 -7.20 -2.97 -2.50
C LEU A 103 -8.61 -2.48 -2.09
N LYS A 104 -9.36 -1.89 -3.02
CA LYS A 104 -10.75 -1.47 -2.77
C LYS A 104 -11.68 -2.66 -2.54
N GLU A 105 -11.50 -3.76 -3.28
CA GLU A 105 -12.24 -5.00 -3.07
C GLU A 105 -11.90 -5.61 -1.70
N ALA A 106 -10.61 -5.69 -1.37
CA ALA A 106 -10.14 -6.15 -0.08
C ALA A 106 -10.73 -5.32 1.09
N TYR A 107 -10.72 -3.99 0.97
CA TYR A 107 -11.35 -3.07 1.92
C TYR A 107 -12.85 -3.35 2.08
N LYS A 108 -13.61 -3.48 0.99
CA LYS A 108 -15.05 -3.81 1.05
C LYS A 108 -15.29 -5.15 1.77
N ASN A 109 -14.48 -6.16 1.46
CA ASN A 109 -14.61 -7.50 2.03
C ASN A 109 -14.28 -7.52 3.53
N ALA A 110 -13.35 -6.69 3.99
CA ALA A 110 -13.00 -6.59 5.40
C ALA A 110 -14.16 -6.09 6.29
N TYR A 111 -15.07 -5.28 5.73
CA TYR A 111 -16.26 -4.77 6.43
C TYR A 111 -17.54 -5.57 6.18
N SER A 112 -17.49 -6.57 5.30
CA SER A 112 -18.66 -7.40 4.95
C SER A 112 -18.76 -8.69 5.78
N LYS A 113 -17.84 -8.88 6.75
CA LYS A 113 -17.81 -10.04 7.66
C LYS A 113 -18.48 -9.72 8.99
#